data_AF-A0A225ADK9-F1
#
_entry.id   AF-A0A225ADK9-F1
#
_cell.length_a   1.000
_cell.length_b   1.000
_cell.length_c   1.000
_cell.angle_alpha   90.00
_cell.angle_beta   90.00
_cell.angle_gamma   90.00
#
_symmetry.space_group_name_H-M   'P 1'
#
loop_
_entity.id
_entity.type
_entity.pdbx_description
1 polymer ?
#
loop_
_entity_poly.entity_id
_entity_poly.type
_entity_poly.pdbx_seq_one_letter_code
_entity_poly.pdbx_strand_id
1 'polypeptide(L)'
;MYRNILVALIANAGLITACTFVISNSQSTVNFGGSNSVSCLFQAFTSDSPDLYNDRADAFAEVDCSGGCGTLTLNGESWEGCINGINDLDLTGTATAVGPSTTATLYPGASSSSHVDDNPLASDRYQWYYLENVSC
;
A
#
# COMPACT_ATOMS: atom_id res chain seq x y z
N MET A 1 27.36 54.17 1.07
CA MET A 1 26.10 53.59 0.55
C MET A 1 26.31 52.09 0.42
N TYR A 2 25.58 51.31 1.23
CA TYR A 2 25.83 49.87 1.41
C TYR A 2 25.25 49.04 0.26
N ARG A 3 26.00 48.02 -0.12
CA ARG A 3 25.84 47.14 -1.28
C ARG A 3 24.96 45.95 -0.87
N ASN A 4 23.71 45.91 -1.33
CA ASN A 4 22.78 44.82 -1.04
C ASN A 4 23.22 43.55 -1.77
N ILE A 5 23.68 42.55 -1.02
CA ILE A 5 23.88 41.19 -1.51
C ILE A 5 22.59 40.43 -1.23
N LEU A 6 21.83 40.12 -2.29
CA LEU A 6 20.76 39.13 -2.22
C LEU A 6 21.39 37.74 -2.22
N VAL A 7 21.33 37.07 -1.07
CA VAL A 7 21.58 35.63 -0.98
C VAL A 7 20.32 34.93 -1.47
N ALA A 8 20.39 34.29 -2.63
CA ALA A 8 19.36 33.35 -3.06
C ALA A 8 19.53 32.06 -2.25
N LEU A 9 18.71 31.86 -1.21
CA LEU A 9 18.49 30.53 -0.67
C LEU A 9 17.76 29.72 -1.75
N ILE A 10 18.49 28.86 -2.46
CA ILE A 10 17.89 27.76 -3.20
C ILE A 10 17.48 26.74 -2.14
N ALA A 11 16.30 26.94 -1.56
CA ALA A 11 15.64 25.88 -0.82
C ALA A 11 15.24 24.82 -1.87
N ASN A 12 16.06 23.79 -2.04
CA ASN A 12 15.57 22.49 -2.48
C ASN A 12 14.70 21.96 -1.35
N ALA A 13 13.52 22.56 -1.15
CA ALA A 13 12.45 21.88 -0.47
C ALA A 13 12.07 20.76 -1.44
N GLY A 14 12.69 19.59 -1.26
CA GLY A 14 12.11 18.35 -1.75
C GLY A 14 10.68 18.38 -1.25
N LEU A 15 9.73 18.52 -2.17
CA LEU A 15 8.33 18.40 -1.85
C LEU A 15 8.21 16.97 -1.35
N ILE A 16 8.17 16.80 -0.03
CA ILE A 16 7.76 15.53 0.56
C ILE A 16 6.34 15.37 0.05
N THR A 17 6.22 14.52 -0.97
CA THR A 17 4.92 14.07 -1.41
C THR A 17 4.44 13.12 -0.34
N ALA A 18 3.18 13.22 -0.01
CA ALA A 18 2.60 12.39 1.00
C ALA A 18 1.90 11.23 0.24
N CYS A 19 2.35 10.02 0.57
CA CYS A 19 1.97 8.77 -0.09
C CYS A 19 1.05 7.95 0.78
N THR A 20 0.34 7.04 0.11
CA THR A 20 -0.42 5.98 0.76
C THR A 20 0.22 4.64 0.47
N PHE A 21 0.49 3.88 1.53
CA PHE A 21 0.95 2.50 1.45
C PHE A 21 -0.18 1.56 1.86
N VAL A 22 -0.30 0.43 1.18
CA VAL A 22 -1.45 -0.47 1.30
C VAL A 22 -1.00 -1.92 1.27
N ILE A 23 -1.51 -2.73 2.19
CA ILE A 23 -1.62 -4.18 2.00
C ILE A 23 -3.01 -4.48 1.48
N SER A 24 -3.09 -5.09 0.30
CA SER A 24 -4.34 -5.57 -0.31
C SER A 24 -4.36 -7.09 -0.28
N ASN A 25 -5.41 -7.65 0.30
CA ASN A 25 -5.72 -9.07 0.24
C ASN A 25 -6.99 -9.24 -0.61
N SER A 26 -6.97 -10.12 -1.58
CA SER A 26 -8.13 -10.40 -2.43
C SER A 26 -8.35 -11.89 -2.57
N GLN A 27 -9.61 -12.29 -2.67
CA GLN A 27 -10.04 -13.67 -2.88
C GLN A 27 -11.04 -13.70 -4.02
N SER A 28 -10.78 -14.55 -5.01
CA SER A 28 -11.69 -14.83 -6.12
C SER A 28 -12.20 -16.25 -6.01
N THR A 29 -13.52 -16.41 -5.99
CA THR A 29 -14.19 -17.70 -5.92
C THR A 29 -15.12 -17.86 -7.12
N VAL A 30 -15.01 -18.98 -7.84
CA VAL A 30 -16.01 -19.33 -8.87
C VAL A 30 -17.12 -20.16 -8.24
N ASN A 31 -18.35 -19.69 -8.37
CA ASN A 31 -19.53 -20.30 -7.73
C ASN A 31 -19.86 -21.66 -8.37
N PHE A 32 -19.46 -21.87 -9.62
CA PHE A 32 -19.60 -23.12 -10.35
C PHE A 32 -18.22 -23.69 -10.71
N GLY A 33 -17.86 -24.82 -10.11
CA GLY A 33 -16.57 -25.50 -10.36
C GLY A 33 -15.54 -25.38 -9.25
N GLY A 34 -15.80 -24.59 -8.20
CA GLY A 34 -15.11 -24.67 -6.91
C GLY A 34 -13.67 -24.16 -6.87
N SER A 35 -13.22 -23.40 -7.87
CA SER A 35 -11.92 -22.70 -7.80
C SER A 35 -11.99 -21.55 -6.79
N ASN A 36 -10.94 -21.44 -5.97
CA ASN A 36 -10.72 -20.35 -5.01
C ASN A 36 -9.24 -19.96 -5.09
N SER A 37 -8.95 -18.67 -5.30
CA SER A 37 -7.60 -18.12 -5.30
C SER A 37 -7.52 -16.92 -4.39
N VAL A 38 -6.44 -16.84 -3.60
CA VAL A 38 -6.14 -15.70 -2.73
C VAL A 38 -4.85 -15.04 -3.20
N SER A 39 -4.83 -13.71 -3.22
CA SER A 39 -3.67 -12.89 -3.60
C SER A 39 -3.44 -11.82 -2.55
N CYS A 40 -2.17 -11.55 -2.26
CA CYS A 40 -1.74 -10.50 -1.34
C CYS A 40 -0.73 -9.61 -2.04
N LEU A 41 -0.97 -8.30 -1.99
CA LEU A 41 -0.14 -7.29 -2.64
C LEU A 41 0.26 -6.22 -1.63
N PHE A 42 1.50 -5.78 -1.73
CA PHE A 42 1.95 -4.51 -1.19
C PHE A 42 1.86 -3.46 -2.30
N GLN A 43 1.14 -2.37 -2.07
CA GLN A 43 0.88 -1.33 -3.05
C GLN A 43 1.26 0.03 -2.49
N ALA A 44 1.62 0.95 -3.38
CA ALA A 44 1.91 2.33 -3.04
C ALA A 44 1.30 3.29 -4.06
N PHE A 45 0.83 4.43 -3.54
CA PHE A 45 0.21 5.49 -4.30
C PHE A 45 0.91 6.82 -3.96
N THR A 46 1.23 7.60 -4.98
CA THR A 46 1.69 8.99 -4.89
C THR A 46 0.52 9.95 -4.66
N SER A 47 -0.38 9.56 -3.74
CA SER A 47 -1.58 10.27 -3.33
C SER A 47 -1.84 9.99 -1.85
N ASP A 48 -2.35 11.00 -1.14
CA ASP A 48 -2.74 10.88 0.27
C ASP A 48 -4.13 10.29 0.49
N SER A 49 -4.94 10.14 -0.55
CA SER A 49 -6.31 9.62 -0.42
C SER A 49 -6.76 8.92 -1.71
N PRO A 50 -6.05 7.87 -2.14
CA PRO A 50 -6.46 7.09 -3.30
C PRO A 50 -7.80 6.38 -3.06
N ASP A 51 -8.61 6.27 -4.10
CA ASP A 51 -9.73 5.33 -4.11
C ASP A 51 -9.18 3.91 -4.30
N LEU A 52 -9.01 3.16 -3.22
CA LEU A 52 -8.34 1.85 -3.25
C LEU A 52 -9.01 0.79 -4.13
N TYR A 53 -10.27 1.00 -4.53
CA TYR A 53 -10.98 0.10 -5.42
C TYR A 53 -10.87 0.53 -6.88
N ASN A 54 -10.92 1.84 -7.16
CA ASN A 54 -10.95 2.37 -8.53
C ASN A 54 -9.59 2.86 -9.04
N ASP A 55 -8.71 3.32 -8.16
CA ASP A 55 -7.42 3.86 -8.52
C ASP A 55 -6.37 2.76 -8.68
N ARG A 56 -5.50 2.96 -9.68
CA ARG A 56 -4.37 2.07 -9.91
C ARG A 56 -3.18 2.51 -9.06
N ALA A 57 -2.57 1.55 -8.35
CA ALA A 57 -1.32 1.80 -7.64
C ALA A 57 -0.18 2.22 -8.59
N ASP A 58 0.62 3.20 -8.16
CA ASP A 58 1.81 3.65 -8.90
C ASP A 58 2.92 2.59 -8.88
N ALA A 59 2.98 1.81 -7.81
CA ALA A 59 3.87 0.68 -7.66
C ALA A 59 3.22 -0.42 -6.81
N PHE A 60 3.56 -1.68 -7.10
CA PHE A 60 3.12 -2.81 -6.29
C PHE A 60 4.13 -3.96 -6.34
N ALA A 61 4.05 -4.83 -5.35
CA ALA A 61 4.78 -6.08 -5.25
C ALA A 61 3.85 -7.18 -4.71
N GLU A 62 4.03 -8.40 -5.20
CA GLU A 62 3.37 -9.56 -4.61
C GLU A 62 4.03 -9.91 -3.27
N VAL A 63 3.20 -10.33 -2.30
CA VAL A 63 3.63 -10.84 -1.00
C VAL A 63 3.00 -12.21 -0.78
N ASP A 64 3.74 -13.12 -0.16
CA ASP A 64 3.19 -14.41 0.22
C ASP A 64 2.15 -14.22 1.33
N CYS A 65 0.90 -14.58 1.06
CA CYS A 65 -0.21 -14.49 2.00
C CYS A 65 0.02 -15.30 3.30
N SER A 66 0.84 -16.34 3.27
CA SER A 66 1.21 -17.10 4.47
C SER A 66 2.19 -16.35 5.38
N GLY A 67 2.76 -15.25 4.89
CA GLY A 67 3.74 -14.41 5.57
C GLY A 67 4.99 -14.23 4.71
N GLY A 68 5.42 -12.99 4.53
CA GLY A 68 6.56 -12.67 3.67
C GLY A 68 6.68 -11.18 3.41
N CYS A 69 7.70 -10.81 2.64
CA CYS A 69 7.97 -9.44 2.25
C CYS A 69 8.06 -9.31 0.72
N GLY A 70 7.63 -8.17 0.21
CA GLY A 70 7.69 -7.80 -1.20
C GLY A 70 8.26 -6.39 -1.32
N THR A 71 9.09 -6.18 -2.34
CA THR A 71 9.76 -4.89 -2.54
C THR A 71 9.22 -4.20 -3.78
N LEU A 72 8.89 -2.91 -3.64
CA LEU A 72 8.50 -2.04 -4.74
C LEU A 72 9.40 -0.81 -4.80
N THR A 73 9.37 -0.08 -5.92
CA THR A 73 10.06 1.20 -6.07
C THR A 73 9.06 2.32 -6.28
N LEU A 74 9.13 3.36 -5.46
CA LEU A 74 8.26 4.54 -5.51
C LEU A 74 9.14 5.80 -5.42
N ASN A 75 8.95 6.76 -6.33
CA ASN A 75 9.75 7.99 -6.40
C ASN A 75 11.29 7.76 -6.43
N GLY A 76 11.74 6.62 -6.96
CA GLY A 76 13.16 6.25 -7.01
C GLY A 76 13.71 5.64 -5.72
N GLU A 77 12.87 5.47 -4.69
CA GLU A 77 13.22 4.83 -3.44
C GLU A 77 12.65 3.40 -3.37
N SER A 78 13.39 2.51 -2.70
CA SER A 78 12.96 1.14 -2.47
C SER A 78 12.16 1.04 -1.18
N TRP A 79 10.99 0.40 -1.25
CA TRP A 79 10.12 0.16 -0.11
C TRP A 79 9.82 -1.32 0.01
N GLU A 80 9.90 -1.85 1.23
CA GLU A 80 9.59 -3.24 1.54
C GLU A 80 8.31 -3.33 2.36
N GLY A 81 7.32 -4.04 1.84
CA GLY A 81 6.07 -4.35 2.52
C GLY A 81 6.12 -5.77 3.05
N CYS A 82 5.93 -5.95 4.35
CA CYS A 82 5.92 -7.27 4.98
C CYS A 82 4.58 -7.54 5.65
N ILE A 83 4.10 -8.78 5.53
CA ILE A 83 2.92 -9.29 6.25
C ILE A 83 3.28 -10.54 7.03
N ASN A 84 2.58 -10.77 8.13
CA ASN A 84 2.74 -11.96 8.96
C ASN A 84 1.42 -12.75 9.00
N GLY A 85 1.12 -13.39 7.86
CA GLY A 85 -0.03 -14.27 7.68
C GLY A 85 -1.37 -13.55 7.56
N ILE A 86 -2.24 -14.15 6.75
CA ILE A 86 -3.67 -13.86 6.69
C ILE A 86 -4.48 -15.08 7.14
N ASN A 87 -5.68 -14.83 7.66
CA ASN A 87 -6.70 -15.85 7.84
C ASN A 87 -7.94 -15.43 7.05
N ASP A 88 -8.29 -16.23 6.04
CA ASP A 88 -9.23 -15.88 4.97
C ASP A 88 -8.75 -14.64 4.18
N LEU A 89 -9.09 -13.44 4.66
CA LEU A 89 -8.64 -12.16 4.10
C LEU A 89 -8.12 -11.17 5.15
N ASP A 90 -8.30 -11.48 6.43
CA ASP A 90 -7.92 -10.60 7.51
C ASP A 90 -6.46 -10.85 7.90
N LEU A 91 -5.72 -9.76 8.14
CA LEU A 91 -4.39 -9.86 8.71
C LEU A 91 -4.47 -10.39 10.14
N THR A 92 -3.74 -11.47 10.42
CA THR A 92 -3.66 -12.05 11.77
C THR A 92 -2.44 -11.60 12.55
N GLY A 93 -1.40 -11.14 11.86
CA GLY A 93 -0.14 -10.71 12.47
C GLY A 93 0.09 -9.21 12.34
N THR A 94 1.26 -8.82 11.85
CA THR A 94 1.63 -7.43 11.59
C THR A 94 1.75 -7.18 10.10
N ALA A 95 1.45 -5.96 9.67
CA ALA A 95 1.83 -5.46 8.35
C ALA A 95 2.63 -4.19 8.49
N THR A 96 3.72 -4.07 7.72
CA THR A 96 4.61 -2.91 7.75
C THR A 96 5.04 -2.51 6.36
N ALA A 97 5.28 -1.21 6.15
CA ALA A 97 6.02 -0.67 5.03
C ALA A 97 7.33 -0.05 5.54
N VAL A 98 8.46 -0.44 4.97
CA VAL A 98 9.79 0.02 5.36
C VAL A 98 10.46 0.68 4.15
N GLY A 99 10.61 2.00 4.21
CA GLY A 99 11.38 2.79 3.27
C GLY A 99 12.78 3.12 3.80
N PRO A 100 13.57 3.93 3.08
CA PRO A 100 14.96 4.22 3.44
C PRO A 100 15.15 4.92 4.78
N SER A 101 14.19 5.76 5.18
CA SER A 101 14.23 6.55 6.42
C SER A 101 12.96 6.45 7.27
N THR A 102 11.96 5.70 6.79
CA THR A 102 10.63 5.64 7.37
C THR A 102 10.18 4.20 7.54
N THR A 103 9.70 3.84 8.72
CA THR A 103 8.97 2.60 8.95
C THR A 103 7.54 2.95 9.34
N ALA A 104 6.58 2.42 8.61
CA ALA A 104 5.16 2.58 8.83
C ALA A 104 4.54 1.23 9.22
N THR A 105 3.81 1.19 10.33
CA THR A 105 2.98 0.04 10.69
C THR A 105 1.60 0.21 10.07
N LEU A 106 1.26 -0.69 9.13
CA LEU A 106 -0.05 -0.76 8.48
C LEU A 106 -1.03 -1.55 9.35
N TYR A 107 -0.55 -2.57 10.06
CA TYR A 107 -1.37 -3.35 10.97
C TYR A 107 -0.53 -3.93 12.13
N PRO A 108 -1.06 -3.95 13.36
CA PRO A 108 -2.32 -3.34 13.79
C PRO A 108 -2.19 -1.81 13.91
N GLY A 109 -3.21 -1.06 13.50
CA GLY A 109 -3.35 0.36 13.85
C GLY A 109 -3.58 1.37 12.72
N ALA A 110 -3.42 0.98 11.45
CA ALA A 110 -3.81 1.87 10.34
C ALA A 110 -5.29 1.68 9.95
N SER A 111 -5.74 2.46 8.97
CA SER A 111 -7.09 2.38 8.44
C SER A 111 -7.30 1.08 7.66
N SER A 112 -8.54 0.62 7.59
CA SER A 112 -8.92 -0.51 6.75
C SER A 112 -10.21 -0.24 5.98
N SER A 113 -10.35 -0.93 4.85
CA SER A 113 -11.55 -0.91 4.01
C SER A 113 -11.75 -2.28 3.40
N SER A 114 -12.97 -2.58 2.97
CA SER A 114 -13.30 -3.83 2.29
C SER A 114 -14.35 -3.61 1.21
N HIS A 115 -14.33 -4.49 0.21
CA HIS A 115 -15.29 -4.48 -0.89
C HIS A 115 -15.63 -5.90 -1.30
N VAL A 116 -16.84 -6.10 -1.80
CA VAL A 116 -17.30 -7.39 -2.33
C VAL A 116 -18.02 -7.16 -3.64
N ASP A 117 -17.53 -7.82 -4.68
CA ASP A 117 -18.21 -7.94 -5.96
C ASP A 117 -18.78 -9.36 -6.05
N ASP A 118 -20.10 -9.47 -6.05
CA ASP A 118 -20.77 -10.76 -6.14
C ASP A 118 -21.70 -10.81 -7.36
N ASN A 119 -21.61 -11.92 -8.08
CA ASN A 119 -22.50 -12.22 -9.19
C ASN A 119 -22.76 -13.73 -9.25
N PRO A 120 -23.74 -14.19 -10.03
CA PRO A 120 -24.11 -15.61 -10.05
C PRO A 120 -22.96 -16.56 -10.43
N LEU A 121 -21.93 -16.10 -11.14
CA LEU A 121 -20.83 -16.93 -11.63
C LEU A 121 -19.61 -16.92 -10.72
N ALA A 122 -19.33 -15.79 -10.07
CA ALA A 122 -18.16 -15.60 -9.23
C ALA A 122 -18.40 -14.55 -8.14
N SER A 123 -17.62 -14.66 -7.07
CA SER A 123 -17.53 -13.67 -6.01
C SER A 123 -16.07 -13.28 -5.79
N ASP A 124 -15.81 -11.98 -5.79
CA ASP A 124 -14.53 -11.39 -5.45
C ASP A 124 -14.67 -10.59 -4.16
N ARG A 125 -13.75 -10.81 -3.22
CA ARG A 125 -13.70 -10.12 -1.92
C ARG A 125 -12.34 -9.44 -1.79
N TYR A 126 -12.36 -8.22 -1.29
CA TYR A 126 -11.18 -7.38 -1.14
C TYR A 126 -11.09 -6.83 0.28
N GLN A 127 -9.89 -6.83 0.84
CA GLN A 127 -9.56 -6.24 2.13
C GLN A 127 -8.30 -5.40 1.96
N TRP A 128 -8.36 -4.14 2.37
CA TRP A 128 -7.21 -3.23 2.35
C TRP A 128 -6.88 -2.76 3.76
N TYR A 129 -5.59 -2.69 4.06
CA TYR A 129 -5.03 -2.03 5.24
C TYR A 129 -4.05 -0.98 4.78
N TYR A 130 -4.28 0.26 5.13
CA TYR A 130 -3.58 1.38 4.50
C TYR A 130 -3.22 2.48 5.48
N LEU A 131 -2.09 3.12 5.21
CA LEU A 131 -1.63 4.30 5.91
C LEU A 131 -1.35 5.40 4.90
N GLU A 132 -2.08 6.50 5.07
CA GLU A 132 -1.96 7.73 4.29
C GLU A 132 -0.94 8.67 4.93
N ASN A 133 -0.60 9.76 4.24
CA ASN A 133 0.29 10.81 4.75
C ASN A 133 1.71 10.31 5.12
N VAL A 134 2.20 9.29 4.43
CA VAL A 134 3.56 8.76 4.62
C VAL A 134 4.53 9.54 3.75
N SER A 135 5.62 10.03 4.35
CA SER A 135 6.66 10.75 3.62
C SER A 135 7.31 9.87 2.55
N CYS A 136 7.27 10.35 1.30
CA CYS A 136 7.85 9.78 0.09
C CYS A 136 8.09 10.90 -0.96
#